data_AF-A0A7W2UEH6-F1
#
_entry.id   AF-A0A7W2UEH6-F1
#
_cell.length_a   1.000
_cell.length_b   1.000
_cell.length_c   1.000
_cell.angle_alpha   90.00
_cell.angle_beta   90.00
_cell.angle_gamma   90.00
#
_symmetry.space_group_name_H-M   'P 1'
#
loop_
_entity.id
_entity.type
_entity.pdbx_description
1 polymer ?
#
loop_
_entity_poly.entity_id
_entity_poly.type
_entity_poly.pdbx_seq_one_letter_code
_entity_poly.pdbx_strand_id
1 'polypeptide(L)'
;MTFRGRAEVRKGFELMLAYDAGLESRPGGVAFIAGDRGASQWSYTGTDADGRVHEVHGCDMFEFDGDRIRVKDAYRRVYGDIGHAAAD
;
A
#
# COMPACT_ATOMS: atom_id res chain seq x y z
N MET A 1 5.48 2.55 -9.19
CA MET A 1 4.85 1.98 -10.39
C MET A 1 3.49 2.64 -10.59
N THR A 2 3.01 2.79 -11.83
CA THR A 2 1.73 3.46 -12.13
C THR A 2 0.93 2.63 -13.12
N PHE A 3 -0.34 2.39 -12.81
CA PHE A 3 -1.28 1.65 -13.66
C PHE A 3 -2.45 2.55 -14.07
N ARG A 4 -2.87 2.49 -15.33
CA ARG A 4 -3.94 3.37 -15.86
C ARG A 4 -4.99 2.56 -16.62
N GLY A 5 -6.26 2.83 -16.32
CA GLY A 5 -7.39 2.12 -16.91
C GLY A 5 -7.62 0.74 -16.30
N ARG A 6 -8.83 0.20 -16.49
CA ARG A 6 -9.31 -1.01 -15.79
C ARG A 6 -8.38 -2.23 -15.95
N ALA A 7 -7.82 -2.45 -17.14
CA ALA A 7 -6.99 -3.62 -17.41
C ALA A 7 -5.65 -3.55 -16.66
N GLU A 8 -4.94 -2.43 -16.74
CA GLU A 8 -3.65 -2.25 -16.06
C GLU A 8 -3.85 -2.16 -14.54
N VAL A 9 -4.92 -1.50 -14.08
CA VAL A 9 -5.24 -1.46 -12.64
C VAL A 9 -5.48 -2.87 -12.09
N ARG A 10 -6.18 -3.74 -12.82
CA ARG A 10 -6.33 -5.16 -12.46
C ARG A 10 -4.98 -5.85 -12.31
N LYS A 11 -4.08 -5.71 -13.28
CA LYS A 11 -2.72 -6.27 -13.22
C LYS A 11 -1.95 -5.74 -12.01
N GLY A 12 -2.06 -4.44 -11.72
CA GLY A 12 -1.43 -3.83 -10.56
C GLY A 12 -1.89 -4.44 -9.24
N PHE A 13 -3.20 -4.66 -9.08
CA PHE A 13 -3.73 -5.36 -7.91
C PHE A 13 -3.26 -6.81 -7.84
N GLU A 14 -3.25 -7.54 -8.95
CA GLU A 14 -2.73 -8.92 -9.00
C GLU A 14 -1.26 -8.99 -8.55
N LEU A 15 -0.42 -8.06 -9.03
CA LEU A 15 0.99 -7.96 -8.62
C LEU A 15 1.13 -7.65 -7.13
N MET A 16 0.36 -6.70 -6.59
CA MET A 16 0.47 -6.33 -5.17
C MET A 16 -0.07 -7.42 -4.26
N LEU A 17 -1.18 -8.07 -4.61
CA LEU A 17 -1.72 -9.20 -3.85
C LEU A 17 -0.76 -10.40 -3.85
N ALA A 18 -0.08 -10.66 -4.97
CA ALA A 18 0.95 -11.69 -5.03
C ALA A 18 2.18 -11.32 -4.18
N TYR A 19 2.58 -10.04 -4.17
CA TYR A 19 3.68 -9.55 -3.33
C TYR A 19 3.35 -9.64 -1.84
N ASP A 20 2.12 -9.30 -1.45
CA ASP A 20 1.64 -9.34 -0.07
C ASP A 20 1.19 -10.76 0.36
N ALA A 21 1.40 -11.79 -0.48
CA ALA A 21 0.98 -13.16 -0.19
C ALA A 21 1.69 -13.70 1.07
N GLY A 22 0.90 -14.21 2.02
CA GLY A 22 1.41 -14.69 3.31
C GLY A 22 1.52 -13.60 4.38
N LEU A 23 1.16 -12.36 4.07
CA LEU A 23 0.97 -11.31 5.07
C LEU A 23 -0.49 -11.29 5.56
N GLU A 24 -0.67 -10.96 6.83
CA GLU A 24 -1.99 -10.81 7.47
C GLU A 24 -2.30 -9.35 7.76
N SER A 25 -3.45 -8.85 7.30
CA SER A 25 -3.89 -7.48 7.59
C SER A 25 -4.25 -7.31 9.06
N ARG A 26 -3.84 -6.20 9.67
CA ARG A 26 -4.25 -5.84 11.03
C ARG A 26 -5.39 -4.83 11.03
N PRO A 27 -6.36 -4.98 11.94
CA PRO A 27 -7.39 -3.96 12.16
C PRO A 27 -6.80 -2.73 12.87
N GLY A 28 -7.51 -1.59 12.80
CA GLY A 28 -7.16 -0.38 13.57
C GLY A 28 -6.50 0.75 12.78
N GLY A 29 -6.39 0.62 11.46
CA GLY A 29 -6.02 1.74 10.60
C GLY A 29 -7.03 2.89 10.68
N VAL A 30 -6.53 4.13 10.68
CA VAL A 30 -7.37 5.34 10.66
C VAL A 30 -7.55 5.79 9.22
N ALA A 31 -8.78 6.19 8.87
CA ALA A 31 -9.09 6.79 7.58
C ALA A 31 -9.80 8.13 7.75
N PHE A 32 -9.59 9.04 6.79
CA PHE A 32 -10.30 10.30 6.73
C PHE A 32 -10.58 10.71 5.28
N ILE A 33 -11.58 11.57 5.12
CA ILE A 33 -11.93 12.22 3.86
C ILE A 33 -11.88 13.73 4.10
N ALA A 34 -11.31 14.46 3.14
CA ALA A 34 -11.25 15.92 3.11
C ALA A 34 -11.57 16.39 1.69
N GLY A 35 -12.82 16.78 1.47
CA GLY A 35 -13.30 17.14 0.13
C GLY A 35 -13.29 15.93 -0.82
N ASP A 36 -12.64 16.09 -1.97
CA ASP A 36 -12.44 15.04 -2.98
C ASP A 36 -11.17 14.21 -2.75
N ARG A 37 -10.52 14.36 -1.59
CA ARG A 37 -9.33 13.61 -1.18
C ARG A 37 -9.60 12.76 0.04
N GLY A 38 -8.81 11.72 0.23
CA GLY A 38 -8.82 10.95 1.48
C GLY A 38 -7.52 10.21 1.69
N ALA A 39 -7.37 9.65 2.87
CA ALA A 39 -6.27 8.75 3.19
C ALA A 39 -6.72 7.63 4.12
N SER A 40 -6.07 6.47 4.04
CA SER A 40 -6.21 5.39 5.02
C SER A 40 -4.83 4.88 5.43
N GLN A 41 -4.66 4.62 6.73
CA GLN A 41 -3.53 3.87 7.25
C GLN A 41 -3.83 2.37 7.22
N TRP A 42 -2.81 1.56 7.05
CA TRP A 42 -2.90 0.11 7.11
C TRP A 42 -1.62 -0.48 7.72
N SER A 43 -1.72 -1.68 8.27
CA SER A 43 -0.56 -2.50 8.57
C SER A 43 -0.80 -3.98 8.27
N TYR A 44 0.30 -4.66 7.95
CA TYR A 44 0.35 -6.08 7.67
C TYR A 44 1.42 -6.74 8.56
N THR A 45 1.12 -7.92 9.09
CA THR A 45 2.11 -8.73 9.80
C THR A 45 2.52 -9.94 8.97
N GLY A 46 3.82 -10.24 8.96
CA GLY A 46 4.38 -11.44 8.33
C GLY A 46 5.41 -12.10 9.24
N THR A 47 5.73 -13.35 8.95
CA THR A 47 6.79 -14.09 9.64
C THR A 47 7.91 -14.38 8.64
N ASP A 48 9.15 -14.03 8.97
CA ASP A 48 10.30 -14.33 8.11
C ASP A 48 10.74 -15.80 8.21
N ALA A 49 11.73 -16.19 7.40
CA ALA A 49 12.24 -17.57 7.37
C ALA A 49 12.87 -18.03 8.69
N ASP A 50 13.30 -17.09 9.54
CA ASP A 50 13.87 -17.36 10.86
C ASP A 50 12.78 -17.39 11.97
N GLY A 51 11.50 -17.23 11.60
CA GLY A 51 10.38 -17.23 12.54
C GLY A 51 10.14 -15.89 13.25
N ARG A 52 10.81 -14.80 12.83
CA ARG A 52 10.58 -13.48 13.43
C ARG A 52 9.34 -12.84 12.81
N VAL A 53 8.49 -12.29 13.67
CA VAL A 53 7.31 -11.54 13.27
C VAL A 53 7.70 -10.09 13.00
N HIS A 54 7.29 -9.58 11.85
CA HIS A 54 7.51 -8.20 11.44
C HIS A 54 6.18 -7.55 11.09
N GLU A 55 6.05 -6.26 11.41
CA GLU A 55 4.90 -5.44 11.03
C GLU A 55 5.33 -4.35 10.05
N VAL A 56 4.68 -4.35 8.88
CA VAL A 56 4.83 -3.32 7.86
C VAL A 56 3.65 -2.37 7.96
N HIS A 57 3.96 -1.08 8.05
CA HIS A 57 2.96 -0.01 8.04
C HIS A 57 2.95 0.69 6.68
N GLY A 58 1.80 1.24 6.32
CA GLY A 58 1.69 2.10 5.15
C GLY A 58 0.41 2.90 5.15
N CYS A 59 0.20 3.61 4.05
CA CYS A 59 -1.03 4.35 3.81
C CYS A 59 -1.38 4.37 2.34
N ASP A 60 -2.66 4.59 2.06
CA ASP A 60 -3.17 4.88 0.74
C ASP A 60 -3.69 6.32 0.70
N MET A 61 -3.33 7.06 -0.34
CA MET A 61 -3.84 8.39 -0.66
C MET A 61 -4.85 8.27 -1.80
N PHE A 62 -6.02 8.89 -1.65
CA PHE A 62 -7.13 8.79 -2.59
C PHE A 62 -7.49 10.14 -3.21
N GLU A 63 -7.83 10.09 -4.50
CA GLU A 63 -8.61 11.12 -5.18
C GLU A 63 -9.95 10.52 -5.60
N PHE A 64 -11.05 11.19 -5.26
CA PHE A 64 -12.41 10.73 -5.53
C PHE A 64 -13.03 11.48 -6.72
N ASP A 65 -13.91 10.79 -7.44
CA ASP A 65 -14.83 11.35 -8.42
C ASP A 65 -16.24 10.84 -8.07
N GLY A 66 -16.99 11.67 -7.34
CA GLY A 66 -18.26 11.28 -6.73
C GLY A 66 -18.06 10.17 -5.69
N ASP A 67 -18.70 9.03 -5.91
CA ASP A 67 -18.65 7.84 -5.05
C ASP A 67 -17.54 6.85 -5.44
N ARG A 68 -16.69 7.19 -6.41
CA ARG A 68 -15.62 6.32 -6.92
C ARG A 68 -14.23 6.85 -6.60
N ILE A 69 -13.31 5.92 -6.39
CA ILE A 69 -11.88 6.23 -6.35
C ILE A 69 -11.38 6.42 -7.79
N ARG A 70 -10.94 7.64 -8.12
CA ARG A 70 -10.31 7.97 -9.40
C ARG A 70 -8.82 7.66 -9.40
N VAL A 71 -8.13 7.92 -8.28
CA VAL A 71 -6.70 7.65 -8.08
C VAL A 71 -6.47 7.04 -6.70
N LYS A 72 -5.58 6.05 -6.64
CA LYS A 72 -5.05 5.47 -5.42
C LYS A 72 -3.53 5.43 -5.52
N ASP A 73 -2.85 6.17 -4.66
CA ASP A 73 -1.40 6.03 -4.46
C ASP A 73 -1.14 5.29 -3.14
N ALA A 74 -0.43 4.18 -3.21
CA ALA A 74 -0.10 3.36 -2.04
C ALA A 74 1.36 3.58 -1.64
N TYR A 75 1.57 3.92 -0.37
CA TYR A 75 2.89 4.13 0.24
C TYR A 75 3.10 3.09 1.32
N ARG A 76 4.26 2.45 1.30
CA ARG A 76 4.67 1.50 2.34
C ARG A 76 5.94 1.99 2.99
N ARG A 77 5.99 1.89 4.31
CA ARG A 77 7.22 2.13 5.05
C ARG A 77 8.21 1.02 4.71
N VAL A 78 9.39 1.43 4.23
CA VAL A 78 10.51 0.53 4.00
C VAL A 78 11.46 0.66 5.17
N TYR A 79 11.93 -0.46 5.71
CA TYR A 79 12.91 -0.49 6.80
C TYR A 79 14.30 -0.66 6.18
N GLY A 80 15.25 0.23 6.53
CA GLY A 80 16.61 0.26 6.00
C GLY A 80 17.21 1.67 6.09
N ASP A 81 18.49 1.82 5.79
CA ASP A 81 19.10 3.15 5.69
C ASP A 81 18.43 3.94 4.56
N ILE A 82 17.94 5.13 4.91
CA ILE A 82 17.44 6.15 3.96
C ILE A 82 18.55 6.72 3.06
N GLY A 83 19.77 6.18 3.13
CA GLY A 83 20.97 6.63 2.43
C GLY A 83 21.62 5.55 1.56
N HIS A 84 20.99 5.21 0.42
CA HIS A 84 21.65 5.10 -0.89
C HIS A 84 20.59 4.91 -1.98
N ALA A 85 19.75 5.93 -2.20
CA ALA A 85 19.04 6.02 -3.46
C ALA A 85 20.01 6.66 -4.49
N ALA A 86 20.43 5.86 -5.48
CA ALA A 86 21.17 6.19 -6.71
C ALA A 86 22.68 5.84 -6.75
N ALA A 87 22.95 4.57 -7.08
CA ALA A 87 23.87 4.04 -8.10
C ALA A 87 23.53 2.54 -8.15
N ASP A 88 23.05 1.93 -9.24
CA ASP A 88 23.49 1.97 -10.64
C ASP A 88 22.30 1.86 -11.62
#